data_AF-A0A935KBM0-F1
#
_entry.id   AF-A0A935KBM0-F1
#
_cell.length_a   1.000
_cell.length_b   1.000
_cell.length_c   1.000
_cell.angle_alpha   90.00
_cell.angle_beta   90.00
_cell.angle_gamma   90.00
#
_symmetry.space_group_name_H-M   'P 1'
#
loop_
_entity.id
_entity.type
_entity.pdbx_description
1 polymer ?
#
loop_
_entity_poly.entity_id
_entity_poly.type
_entity_poly.pdbx_seq_one_letter_code
_entity_poly.pdbx_strand_id
1 'polypeptide(L)'
;MLLALTRPRHALLGGLLAAIHPIILEWGQNYWGGALALGGGAIVIGAFQRIWHRTKIQDGLMLGAGLAILANTRPFEGMVLALLLGLLTVFRLVRGELQGLSRLIIRVALPAALILIIAGGSMAFYNMRVSGHPLLMPYLLHEENYAVAPAFVWQKPRPEPRYRHDSIRRFYTGYALESYTVQKNLPGFIKKGLIRKIGILLRGYISNLAMAFPLLALPWAWRRDRWLRVVMLTLAGFIAVLLTETWMVPHYAAPGAPLIFIAVVLCFRYLRVWKYRGQRTGLWLARALVLFSILGAVNLGFRLARDQRSTSVWAEQRARIQSTLEADSALHLIIVRYGPEHITHQEWVFNSADPDRSRVIWARDMDQTANQQLINYFPDRKIWLLEADQVPPSLKPFH
;
A
#
# COMPACT_ATOMS: atom_id res chain seq x y z
N MET A 1 -13.01 -5.25 13.31
CA MET A 1 -12.07 -6.36 13.60
C MET A 1 -11.86 -6.59 15.09
N LEU A 2 -11.15 -5.72 15.82
CA LEU A 2 -10.73 -6.01 17.21
C LEU A 2 -11.86 -6.30 18.22
N LEU A 3 -13.04 -5.70 18.04
CA LEU A 3 -14.23 -5.99 18.86
C LEU A 3 -14.73 -7.43 18.72
N ALA A 4 -14.44 -8.11 17.60
CA ALA A 4 -14.79 -9.51 17.41
C ALA A 4 -13.88 -10.46 18.22
N LEU A 5 -12.72 -9.97 18.69
CA LEU A 5 -11.70 -10.79 19.36
C LEU A 5 -11.47 -10.45 20.82
N THR A 6 -11.74 -9.21 21.21
CA THR A 6 -11.25 -8.66 22.47
C THR A 6 -12.33 -7.87 23.19
N ARG A 7 -12.17 -7.72 24.51
CA ARG A 7 -13.03 -6.84 25.31
C ARG A 7 -12.92 -5.39 24.81
N PRO A 8 -13.97 -4.55 24.93
CA PRO A 8 -14.01 -3.19 24.41
C PRO A 8 -12.77 -2.34 24.73
N ARG A 9 -12.27 -2.43 25.97
CA ARG A 9 -11.06 -1.70 26.41
C ARG A 9 -9.79 -2.04 25.62
N HIS A 10 -9.63 -3.30 25.17
CA HIS A 10 -8.46 -3.71 24.39
C HIS A 10 -8.66 -3.41 22.90
N ALA A 11 -9.91 -3.45 22.43
CA ALA A 11 -10.24 -2.99 21.09
C ALA A 11 -9.98 -1.48 20.93
N LEU A 12 -10.33 -0.67 21.95
CA LEU A 12 -10.00 0.75 21.99
C LEU A 12 -8.48 0.97 21.97
N LEU A 13 -7.73 0.24 22.80
CA LEU A 13 -6.26 0.30 22.80
C LEU A 13 -5.68 0.00 21.42
N GLY A 14 -6.08 -1.11 20.80
CA GLY A 14 -5.57 -1.49 19.48
C GLY A 14 -5.99 -0.51 18.37
N GLY A 15 -7.20 0.04 18.46
CA GLY A 15 -7.67 1.08 17.54
C GLY A 15 -6.85 2.37 17.67
N LEU A 16 -6.58 2.81 18.89
CA LEU A 16 -5.74 3.99 19.15
C LEU A 16 -4.31 3.75 18.65
N LEU A 17 -3.71 2.60 18.96
CA LEU A 17 -2.37 2.25 18.50
C LEU A 17 -2.26 2.23 16.97
N ALA A 18 -3.30 1.74 16.27
CA ALA A 18 -3.36 1.78 14.82
C ALA A 18 -3.53 3.21 14.28
N ALA A 19 -4.42 4.02 14.87
CA ALA A 19 -4.70 5.38 14.42
C ALA A 19 -3.50 6.32 14.58
N ILE A 20 -2.72 6.16 15.66
CA ILE A 20 -1.52 6.98 15.91
C ILE A 20 -0.23 6.33 15.38
N HIS A 21 -0.34 5.20 14.69
CA HIS A 21 0.83 4.50 14.18
C HIS A 21 1.51 5.36 13.11
N PRO A 22 2.85 5.60 13.18
CA PRO A 22 3.55 6.50 12.25
C PRO A 22 3.26 6.21 10.77
N ILE A 23 3.30 4.93 10.38
CA ILE A 23 3.03 4.54 9.00
C ILE A 23 1.59 4.80 8.53
N ILE A 24 0.62 4.74 9.44
CA ILE A 24 -0.78 4.99 9.12
C ILE A 24 -1.03 6.48 8.99
N LEU A 25 -0.40 7.27 9.86
CA LEU A 25 -0.39 8.73 9.73
C LEU A 25 0.25 9.14 8.40
N GLU A 26 1.39 8.54 8.04
CA GLU A 26 2.07 8.80 6.76
C GLU A 26 1.17 8.47 5.56
N TRP A 27 0.56 7.29 5.51
CA TRP A 27 -0.36 6.93 4.42
C TRP A 27 -1.63 7.78 4.39
N GLY A 28 -2.02 8.38 5.51
CA GLY A 28 -3.11 9.35 5.55
C GLY A 28 -2.76 10.70 4.93
N GLN A 29 -1.48 10.96 4.64
CA GLN A 29 -0.98 12.22 4.07
C GLN A 29 -0.46 12.08 2.64
N ASN A 30 -0.61 10.90 2.01
CA ASN A 30 -0.14 10.67 0.63
C ASN A 30 -1.00 9.64 -0.11
N TYR A 31 -0.73 9.49 -1.40
CA TYR A 31 -1.50 8.61 -2.30
C TYR A 31 -0.91 7.21 -2.46
N TRP A 32 -0.05 6.74 -1.53
CA TRP A 32 0.50 5.37 -1.59
C TRP A 32 -0.57 4.27 -1.35
N GLY A 33 -1.78 4.62 -0.91
CA GLY A 33 -2.93 3.72 -0.85
C GLY A 33 -2.91 2.65 0.27
N GLY A 34 -1.84 2.60 1.08
CA GLY A 34 -1.70 1.61 2.15
C GLY A 34 -2.83 1.62 3.18
N ALA A 35 -3.40 2.79 3.48
CA ALA A 35 -4.53 2.92 4.41
C ALA A 35 -5.79 2.20 3.93
N LEU A 36 -6.10 2.30 2.62
CA LEU A 36 -7.25 1.61 2.02
C LEU A 36 -7.04 0.09 2.01
N ALA A 37 -5.84 -0.36 1.63
CA ALA A 37 -5.48 -1.78 1.65
C ALA A 37 -5.55 -2.38 3.05
N LEU A 38 -5.04 -1.67 4.07
CA LEU A 38 -5.17 -2.07 5.47
C LEU A 38 -6.64 -2.12 5.91
N GLY A 39 -7.43 -1.11 5.53
CA GLY A 39 -8.87 -1.07 5.79
C GLY A 39 -9.59 -2.29 5.21
N GLY A 40 -9.34 -2.61 3.94
CA GLY A 40 -9.86 -3.81 3.27
C GLY A 40 -9.46 -5.10 4.02
N GLY A 41 -8.18 -5.24 4.37
CA GLY A 41 -7.68 -6.36 5.17
C GLY A 41 -8.36 -6.47 6.54
N ALA A 42 -8.57 -5.35 7.23
CA ALA A 42 -9.20 -5.32 8.56
C ALA A 42 -10.69 -5.71 8.49
N ILE A 43 -11.38 -5.33 7.42
CA ILE A 43 -12.76 -5.77 7.16
C ILE A 43 -12.79 -7.27 6.90
N VAL A 44 -11.95 -7.80 6.02
CA VAL A 44 -11.87 -9.24 5.70
C VAL A 44 -11.57 -10.07 6.95
N ILE A 45 -10.51 -9.71 7.69
CA ILE A 45 -10.11 -10.41 8.91
C ILE A 45 -11.21 -10.30 9.98
N GLY A 46 -11.86 -9.14 10.10
CA GLY A 46 -12.97 -8.93 11.02
C GLY A 46 -14.22 -9.75 10.68
N ALA A 47 -14.56 -9.85 9.39
CA ALA A 47 -15.65 -10.70 8.91
C ALA A 47 -15.34 -12.17 9.16
N PHE A 48 -14.13 -12.62 8.80
CA PHE A 48 -13.65 -13.98 9.06
C PHE A 48 -13.77 -14.37 10.54
N GLN A 49 -13.38 -13.49 11.45
CA GLN A 49 -13.49 -13.71 12.89
C GLN A 49 -14.92 -13.86 13.39
N ARG A 50 -15.88 -13.13 12.79
CA ARG A 50 -17.29 -13.28 13.14
C ARG A 50 -17.84 -14.59 12.59
N ILE A 51 -17.56 -14.89 11.32
CA ILE A 51 -17.90 -16.16 10.65
C ILE A 51 -17.37 -17.36 11.44
N TRP A 52 -16.16 -17.24 12.03
CA TRP A 52 -15.54 -18.26 12.86
C TRP A 52 -16.42 -18.73 14.03
N HIS A 53 -17.28 -17.84 14.56
CA HIS A 53 -18.12 -18.10 15.71
C HIS A 53 -19.60 -18.26 15.33
N ARG A 54 -20.11 -17.40 14.44
CA ARG A 54 -21.50 -17.40 13.98
C ARG A 54 -21.59 -16.92 12.53
N THR A 55 -22.44 -17.58 11.74
CA THR A 55 -22.68 -17.19 10.34
C THR A 55 -23.89 -16.25 10.22
N LYS A 56 -23.64 -15.01 9.80
CA LYS A 56 -24.68 -14.00 9.49
C LYS A 56 -24.46 -13.41 8.09
N ILE A 57 -25.55 -13.04 7.44
CA ILE A 57 -25.54 -12.38 6.10
C ILE A 57 -24.66 -11.13 6.09
N GLN A 58 -24.74 -10.33 7.16
CA GLN A 58 -23.91 -9.13 7.32
C GLN A 58 -22.41 -9.42 7.27
N ASP A 59 -21.96 -10.55 7.79
CA ASP A 59 -20.55 -10.92 7.74
C ASP A 59 -20.12 -11.32 6.32
N GLY A 60 -21.00 -11.95 5.54
CA GLY A 60 -20.80 -12.19 4.11
C GLY A 60 -20.69 -10.90 3.30
N LEU A 61 -21.59 -9.94 3.53
CA LEU A 61 -21.56 -8.62 2.89
C LEU A 61 -20.26 -7.86 3.24
N MET A 62 -19.86 -7.87 4.51
CA MET A 62 -18.60 -7.26 4.95
C MET A 62 -17.40 -7.95 4.32
N LEU A 63 -17.38 -9.29 4.27
CA LEU A 63 -16.32 -10.04 3.60
C LEU A 63 -16.20 -9.63 2.13
N GLY A 64 -17.33 -9.59 1.40
CA GLY A 64 -17.37 -9.15 0.00
C GLY A 64 -16.86 -7.72 -0.18
N ALA A 65 -17.28 -6.77 0.66
CA ALA A 65 -16.82 -5.38 0.61
C ALA A 65 -15.31 -5.25 0.87
N GLY A 66 -14.79 -5.96 1.88
CA GLY A 66 -13.35 -5.98 2.17
C GLY A 66 -12.52 -6.57 1.02
N LEU A 67 -13.00 -7.66 0.43
CA LEU A 67 -12.36 -8.28 -0.75
C LEU A 67 -12.41 -7.38 -1.98
N ALA A 68 -13.52 -6.66 -2.20
CA ALA A 68 -13.65 -5.70 -3.30
C ALA A 68 -12.67 -4.53 -3.16
N ILE A 69 -12.48 -4.00 -1.95
CA ILE A 69 -11.45 -2.99 -1.67
C ILE A 69 -10.07 -3.56 -2.01
N LEU A 70 -9.74 -4.74 -1.47
CA LEU A 70 -8.45 -5.37 -1.72
C LEU A 70 -8.18 -5.65 -3.20
N ALA A 71 -9.19 -6.08 -3.96
CA ALA A 71 -9.09 -6.31 -5.40
C ALA A 71 -8.73 -5.04 -6.19
N ASN A 72 -9.14 -3.87 -5.72
CA ASN A 72 -8.85 -2.58 -6.36
C ASN A 72 -7.59 -1.89 -5.83
N THR A 73 -7.12 -2.26 -4.62
CA THR A 73 -5.93 -1.63 -4.03
C THR A 73 -4.67 -2.49 -4.14
N ARG A 74 -4.77 -3.79 -3.86
CA ARG A 74 -3.67 -4.75 -3.70
C ARG A 74 -4.17 -6.16 -4.09
N PRO A 75 -4.44 -6.41 -5.38
CA PRO A 75 -5.16 -7.62 -5.82
C PRO A 75 -4.41 -8.91 -5.48
N PHE A 76 -3.09 -8.93 -5.69
CA PHE A 76 -2.27 -10.11 -5.41
C PHE A 76 -2.22 -10.42 -3.91
N GLU A 77 -1.84 -9.46 -3.09
CA GLU A 77 -1.65 -9.65 -1.65
C GLU A 77 -3.00 -9.84 -0.95
N GLY A 78 -4.03 -9.10 -1.40
CA GLY A 78 -5.40 -9.30 -0.99
C GLY A 78 -5.91 -10.72 -1.25
N MET A 79 -5.62 -11.27 -2.44
CA MET A 79 -5.92 -12.65 -2.79
C MET A 79 -5.16 -13.63 -1.90
N VAL A 80 -3.87 -13.43 -1.64
CA VAL A 80 -3.08 -14.28 -0.73
C VAL A 80 -3.72 -14.33 0.66
N LEU A 81 -4.09 -13.18 1.23
CA LEU A 81 -4.78 -13.12 2.51
C LEU A 81 -6.14 -13.84 2.46
N ALA A 82 -6.93 -13.61 1.42
CA ALA A 82 -8.24 -14.23 1.23
C ALA A 82 -8.13 -15.76 1.12
N LEU A 83 -7.13 -16.28 0.39
CA LEU A 83 -6.87 -17.71 0.24
C LEU A 83 -6.45 -18.35 1.56
N LEU A 84 -5.52 -17.74 2.31
CA LEU A 84 -5.10 -18.28 3.61
C LEU A 84 -6.27 -18.38 4.60
N LEU A 85 -7.11 -17.35 4.66
CA LEU A 85 -8.30 -17.36 5.51
C LEU A 85 -9.37 -18.33 4.98
N GLY A 86 -9.58 -18.38 3.66
CA GLY A 86 -10.53 -19.27 3.01
C GLY A 86 -10.19 -20.75 3.24
N LEU A 87 -8.92 -21.13 3.05
CA LEU A 87 -8.43 -22.48 3.34
C LEU A 87 -8.66 -22.86 4.80
N LEU A 88 -8.47 -21.92 5.72
CA LEU A 88 -8.74 -22.15 7.14
C LEU A 88 -10.24 -22.31 7.42
N THR A 89 -11.13 -21.58 6.73
CA THR A 89 -12.59 -21.81 6.78
C THR A 89 -12.95 -23.20 6.27
N VAL A 90 -12.41 -23.61 5.12
CA VAL A 90 -12.66 -24.93 4.52
C VAL A 90 -12.18 -26.05 5.43
N PHE A 91 -10.96 -25.93 5.97
CA PHE A 91 -10.40 -26.90 6.91
C PHE A 91 -11.31 -27.14 8.13
N ARG A 92 -11.88 -26.06 8.69
CA ARG A 92 -12.82 -26.17 9.81
C ARG A 92 -14.18 -26.73 9.42
N LEU A 93 -14.64 -26.44 8.21
CA LEU A 93 -15.85 -27.03 7.66
C LEU A 93 -15.70 -28.55 7.56
N VAL A 94 -14.57 -29.03 7.02
CA VAL A 94 -14.25 -30.46 6.88
C VAL A 94 -14.13 -31.15 8.25
N ARG A 95 -13.60 -30.45 9.26
CA ARG A 95 -13.56 -30.95 10.65
C ARG A 95 -14.91 -30.94 11.39
N GLY A 96 -15.99 -30.48 10.74
CA GLY A 96 -17.30 -30.36 11.39
C GLY A 96 -17.39 -29.26 12.44
N GLU A 97 -16.44 -28.32 12.46
CA GLU A 97 -16.35 -27.26 13.48
C GLU A 97 -17.15 -25.99 13.10
N LEU A 98 -17.88 -26.02 11.98
CA LEU A 98 -18.71 -24.92 11.46
C LEU A 98 -20.18 -25.34 11.37
N GLN A 99 -21.06 -24.35 11.27
CA GLN A 99 -22.53 -24.51 11.32
C GLN A 99 -23.15 -25.19 10.07
N GLY A 100 -22.38 -25.96 9.30
CA GLY A 100 -22.79 -26.64 8.07
C GLY A 100 -22.54 -25.85 6.79
N LEU A 101 -22.33 -26.58 5.68
CA LEU A 101 -22.01 -26.03 4.36
C LEU A 101 -23.13 -25.12 3.82
N SER A 102 -24.40 -25.52 3.97
CA SER A 102 -25.56 -24.75 3.49
C SER A 102 -25.63 -23.36 4.10
N ARG A 103 -25.40 -23.23 5.41
CA ARG A 103 -25.40 -21.92 6.09
C ARG A 103 -24.21 -21.06 5.66
N LEU A 104 -23.05 -21.66 5.44
CA LEU A 104 -21.88 -20.94 4.94
C LEU A 104 -22.15 -20.39 3.52
N ILE A 105 -22.74 -21.20 2.64
CA ILE A 105 -23.11 -20.76 1.29
C ILE A 105 -24.13 -19.62 1.36
N ILE A 106 -25.27 -19.83 2.01
CA ILE A 106 -26.40 -18.90 2.00
C ILE A 106 -26.07 -17.59 2.74
N ARG A 107 -25.33 -17.65 3.85
CA ARG A 107 -25.10 -16.48 4.71
C ARG A 107 -23.75 -15.81 4.50
N VAL A 108 -22.81 -16.45 3.81
CA VAL A 108 -21.46 -15.89 3.62
C VAL A 108 -21.10 -15.84 2.15
N ALA A 109 -21.09 -16.98 1.47
CA ALA A 109 -20.61 -17.04 0.09
C ALA A 109 -21.50 -16.26 -0.88
N LEU A 110 -22.83 -16.46 -0.85
CA LEU A 110 -23.75 -15.76 -1.74
C LEU A 110 -23.75 -14.22 -1.52
N PRO A 111 -23.84 -13.70 -0.27
CA PRO A 111 -23.76 -12.25 -0.07
C PRO A 111 -22.41 -11.66 -0.44
N ALA A 112 -21.29 -12.36 -0.17
CA ALA A 112 -19.97 -11.92 -0.61
C ALA A 112 -19.86 -11.91 -2.14
N ALA A 113 -20.36 -12.96 -2.79
CA ALA A 113 -20.38 -13.08 -4.25
C ALA A 113 -21.18 -11.96 -4.91
N LEU A 114 -22.33 -11.56 -4.34
CA LEU A 114 -23.11 -10.43 -4.86
C LEU A 114 -22.28 -9.13 -4.93
N ILE A 115 -21.57 -8.80 -3.85
CA ILE A 115 -20.68 -7.62 -3.83
C ILE A 115 -19.53 -7.76 -4.82
N LEU A 116 -18.93 -8.96 -4.90
CA LEU A 116 -17.82 -9.23 -5.80
C LEU A 116 -18.22 -9.23 -7.28
N ILE A 117 -19.46 -9.62 -7.63
CA ILE A 117 -19.98 -9.52 -8.99
C ILE A 117 -20.12 -8.06 -9.39
N ILE A 118 -20.65 -7.20 -8.51
CA ILE A 118 -20.75 -5.76 -8.76
C ILE A 118 -19.36 -5.16 -8.92
N ALA A 119 -18.44 -5.45 -8.00
CA ALA A 119 -17.07 -4.94 -8.06
C ALA A 119 -16.33 -5.44 -9.31
N GLY A 120 -16.43 -6.73 -9.62
CA GLY A 120 -15.81 -7.35 -10.79
C GLY A 120 -16.39 -6.82 -12.11
N GLY A 121 -17.71 -6.59 -12.18
CA GLY A 121 -18.35 -5.96 -13.32
C GLY A 121 -17.87 -4.52 -13.54
N SER A 122 -17.77 -3.73 -12.47
CA SER A 122 -17.21 -2.37 -12.54
C SER A 122 -15.74 -2.36 -12.94
N MET A 123 -14.93 -3.28 -12.40
CA MET A 123 -13.53 -3.44 -12.80
C MET A 123 -13.40 -3.85 -14.27
N ALA A 124 -14.22 -4.80 -14.73
CA ALA A 124 -14.22 -5.25 -16.13
C ALA A 124 -14.59 -4.10 -17.08
N PHE A 125 -15.59 -3.29 -16.71
CA PHE A 125 -15.95 -2.09 -17.46
C PHE A 125 -14.79 -1.08 -17.50
N TYR A 126 -14.18 -0.77 -16.34
CA TYR A 126 -13.03 0.14 -16.27
C TYR A 126 -11.86 -0.36 -17.11
N ASN A 127 -11.48 -1.63 -16.98
CA ASN A 127 -10.42 -2.24 -17.76
C ASN A 127 -10.73 -2.17 -19.25
N MET A 128 -11.95 -2.53 -19.67
CA MET A 128 -12.37 -2.41 -21.07
C MET A 128 -12.21 -0.98 -21.62
N ARG A 129 -12.52 0.05 -20.83
CA ARG A 129 -12.38 1.45 -21.26
C ARG A 129 -10.94 1.93 -21.35
N VAL A 130 -10.03 1.38 -20.55
CA VAL A 130 -8.63 1.85 -20.45
C VAL A 130 -7.66 0.98 -21.26
N SER A 131 -7.77 -0.34 -21.19
CA SER A 131 -6.87 -1.29 -21.86
C SER A 131 -7.49 -1.95 -23.09
N GLY A 132 -8.78 -1.73 -23.35
CA GLY A 132 -9.50 -2.40 -24.44
C GLY A 132 -9.85 -3.87 -24.15
N HIS A 133 -9.54 -4.39 -22.96
CA HIS A 133 -9.79 -5.78 -22.59
C HIS A 133 -10.26 -5.90 -21.13
N PRO A 134 -11.37 -6.61 -20.84
CA PRO A 134 -12.02 -6.56 -19.53
C PRO A 134 -11.20 -7.20 -18.41
N LEU A 135 -10.33 -8.15 -18.75
CA LEU A 135 -9.47 -8.85 -17.78
C LEU A 135 -8.03 -8.30 -17.73
N LEU A 136 -7.67 -7.35 -18.61
CA LEU A 136 -6.34 -6.77 -18.63
C LEU A 136 -6.33 -5.49 -17.79
N MET A 137 -5.79 -5.59 -16.58
CA MET A 137 -5.67 -4.42 -15.70
C MET A 137 -4.70 -3.39 -16.30
N PRO A 138 -4.99 -2.09 -16.25
CA PRO A 138 -4.09 -1.05 -16.78
C PRO A 138 -2.67 -1.11 -16.20
N TYR A 139 -2.52 -1.52 -14.95
CA TYR A 139 -1.20 -1.73 -14.35
C TYR A 139 -0.41 -2.84 -15.06
N LEU A 140 -1.05 -3.96 -15.43
CA LEU A 140 -0.37 -5.03 -16.16
C LEU A 140 -0.02 -4.61 -17.59
N LEU A 141 -0.92 -3.87 -18.26
CA LEU A 141 -0.64 -3.30 -19.57
C LEU A 141 0.56 -2.34 -19.51
N HIS A 142 0.66 -1.53 -18.46
CA HIS A 142 1.83 -0.68 -18.22
C HIS A 142 3.11 -1.52 -18.05
N GLU A 143 3.09 -2.54 -17.18
CA GLU A 143 4.24 -3.43 -17.00
C GLU A 143 4.64 -4.14 -18.29
N GLU A 144 3.69 -4.52 -19.15
CA GLU A 144 3.95 -5.13 -20.46
C GLU A 144 4.69 -4.20 -21.42
N ASN A 145 4.40 -2.91 -21.36
CA ASN A 145 5.00 -1.92 -22.25
C ASN A 145 6.35 -1.39 -21.76
N TYR A 146 6.60 -1.41 -20.44
CA TYR A 146 7.76 -0.72 -19.85
C TYR A 146 8.64 -1.60 -18.95
N ALA A 147 8.11 -2.62 -18.27
CA ALA A 147 8.90 -3.32 -17.27
C ALA A 147 9.79 -4.40 -17.86
N VAL A 148 11.09 -4.33 -17.52
CA VAL A 148 12.09 -5.38 -17.84
C VAL A 148 12.17 -6.41 -16.71
N ALA A 149 12.21 -5.92 -15.47
CA ALA A 149 12.22 -6.73 -14.28
C ALA A 149 10.80 -7.24 -13.97
N PRO A 150 10.63 -8.54 -13.69
CA PRO A 150 9.32 -9.07 -13.35
C PRO A 150 8.93 -8.73 -11.91
N ALA A 151 7.64 -8.83 -11.59
CA ALA A 151 7.12 -8.59 -10.24
C ALA A 151 7.55 -9.67 -9.23
N PHE A 152 7.83 -10.90 -9.68
CA PHE A 152 8.24 -12.00 -8.81
C PHE A 152 9.63 -12.52 -9.13
N VAL A 153 10.39 -12.87 -8.09
CA VAL A 153 11.78 -13.31 -8.23
C VAL A 153 11.97 -14.63 -8.98
N TRP A 154 10.93 -15.44 -9.15
CA TRP A 154 10.99 -16.70 -9.92
C TRP A 154 10.66 -16.53 -11.41
N GLN A 155 10.12 -15.37 -11.82
CA GLN A 155 9.78 -15.12 -13.22
C GLN A 155 11.03 -14.81 -14.05
N LYS A 156 10.90 -14.85 -15.38
CA LYS A 156 11.96 -14.46 -16.32
C LYS A 156 11.82 -12.97 -16.68
N PRO A 157 12.93 -12.23 -16.86
CA PRO A 157 12.88 -10.85 -17.34
C PRO A 157 12.32 -10.75 -18.75
N ARG A 158 11.73 -9.60 -19.07
CA ARG A 158 11.26 -9.26 -20.41
C ARG A 158 12.40 -8.63 -21.23
N PRO A 159 12.35 -8.71 -22.56
CA PRO A 159 13.29 -7.97 -23.41
C PRO A 159 13.14 -6.46 -23.18
N GLU A 160 14.22 -5.71 -23.37
CA GLU A 160 14.21 -4.25 -23.24
C GLU A 160 13.34 -3.62 -24.35
N PRO A 161 12.24 -2.92 -24.01
CA PRO A 161 11.45 -2.20 -25.00
C PRO A 161 12.16 -0.92 -25.44
N ARG A 162 11.71 -0.32 -26.56
CA ARG A 162 12.24 0.97 -27.01
C ARG A 162 11.67 2.10 -26.15
N TYR A 163 12.49 2.66 -25.28
CA TYR A 163 12.14 3.85 -24.51
C TYR A 163 12.37 5.13 -25.31
N ARG A 164 11.46 6.09 -25.17
CA ARG A 164 11.60 7.44 -25.77
C ARG A 164 12.46 8.38 -24.93
N HIS A 165 12.62 8.09 -23.63
CA HIS A 165 13.37 8.92 -22.70
C HIS A 165 14.38 8.06 -21.95
N ASP A 166 15.64 8.49 -21.91
CA ASP A 166 16.71 7.71 -21.27
C ASP A 166 16.55 7.62 -19.74
N SER A 167 15.97 8.63 -19.10
CA SER A 167 15.66 8.57 -17.66
C SER A 167 14.71 7.41 -17.32
N ILE A 168 13.68 7.19 -18.14
CA ILE A 168 12.75 6.05 -17.99
C ILE A 168 13.48 4.74 -18.24
N ARG A 169 14.32 4.68 -19.28
CA ARG A 169 15.15 3.51 -19.58
C ARG A 169 16.02 3.14 -18.37
N ARG A 170 16.80 4.09 -17.85
CA ARG A 170 17.68 3.89 -16.68
C ARG A 170 16.92 3.43 -15.43
N PHE A 171 15.68 3.88 -15.25
CA PHE A 171 14.84 3.36 -14.17
C PHE A 171 14.55 1.86 -14.33
N TYR A 172 14.06 1.43 -15.49
CA TYR A 172 13.66 0.02 -15.70
C TYR A 172 14.83 -0.94 -15.89
N THR A 173 15.88 -0.54 -16.62
CA THR A 173 17.03 -1.41 -16.93
C THR A 173 18.14 -1.32 -15.89
N GLY A 174 18.21 -0.22 -15.15
CA GLY A 174 19.11 -0.02 -14.03
C GLY A 174 18.44 -0.39 -12.71
N TYR A 175 17.81 0.60 -12.06
CA TYR A 175 17.31 0.48 -10.68
C TYR A 175 16.35 -0.70 -10.46
N ALA A 176 15.34 -0.84 -11.33
CA ALA A 176 14.33 -1.89 -11.22
C ALA A 176 14.93 -3.28 -11.46
N LEU A 177 15.72 -3.43 -12.52
CA LEU A 177 16.37 -4.70 -12.86
C LEU A 177 17.45 -5.11 -11.86
N GLU A 178 18.25 -4.18 -11.35
CA GLU A 178 19.27 -4.46 -10.31
C GLU A 178 18.60 -5.04 -9.05
N SER A 179 17.47 -4.47 -8.64
CA SER A 179 16.69 -4.96 -7.50
C SER A 179 16.27 -6.42 -7.68
N TYR A 180 15.99 -6.85 -8.91
CA TYR A 180 15.69 -8.23 -9.26
C TYR A 180 16.94 -9.12 -9.34
N THR A 181 17.97 -8.70 -10.09
CA THR A 181 19.15 -9.54 -10.38
C THR A 181 19.99 -9.80 -9.14
N VAL A 182 20.10 -8.83 -8.23
CA VAL A 182 20.83 -8.98 -6.96
C VAL A 182 20.24 -10.09 -6.09
N GLN A 183 19.00 -10.54 -6.32
CA GLN A 183 18.37 -11.61 -5.56
C GLN A 183 18.59 -13.01 -6.16
N LYS A 184 19.30 -13.14 -7.29
CA LYS A 184 19.43 -14.40 -8.03
C LYS A 184 20.51 -15.35 -7.53
N ASN A 185 21.46 -14.87 -6.75
CA ASN A 185 22.44 -15.72 -6.06
C ASN A 185 22.08 -15.89 -4.59
N LEU A 186 22.63 -16.93 -3.94
CA LEU A 186 22.29 -17.26 -2.56
C LEU A 186 22.58 -16.10 -1.56
N PRO A 187 23.75 -15.43 -1.58
CA PRO A 187 24.00 -14.31 -0.66
C PRO A 187 23.04 -13.14 -0.86
N GLY A 188 22.70 -12.85 -2.10
CA GLY A 188 21.78 -11.79 -2.49
C GLY A 188 20.34 -12.09 -2.12
N PHE A 189 19.89 -13.33 -2.34
CA PHE A 189 18.59 -13.82 -1.86
C PHE A 189 18.46 -13.66 -0.35
N ILE A 190 19.48 -14.07 0.43
CA ILE A 190 19.46 -13.93 1.89
C ILE A 190 19.47 -12.46 2.31
N LYS A 191 20.45 -11.67 1.84
CA LYS A 191 20.66 -10.30 2.32
C LYS A 191 19.60 -9.32 1.82
N LYS A 192 19.31 -9.34 0.52
CA LYS A 192 18.38 -8.40 -0.14
C LYS A 192 16.97 -8.97 -0.22
N GLY A 193 16.83 -10.26 -0.52
CA GLY A 193 15.54 -10.93 -0.65
C GLY A 193 14.84 -11.20 0.69
N LEU A 194 15.59 -11.58 1.73
CA LEU A 194 15.03 -11.94 3.04
C LEU A 194 15.27 -10.86 4.10
N ILE A 195 16.52 -10.65 4.50
CA ILE A 195 16.88 -9.79 5.65
C ILE A 195 16.42 -8.34 5.43
N ARG A 196 16.72 -7.76 4.25
CA ARG A 196 16.30 -6.38 3.94
C ARG A 196 14.78 -6.25 3.92
N LYS A 197 14.05 -7.16 3.27
CA LYS A 197 12.57 -7.09 3.18
C LYS A 197 11.91 -7.24 4.55
N ILE A 198 12.36 -8.21 5.36
CA ILE A 198 11.91 -8.35 6.75
C ILE A 198 12.25 -7.08 7.54
N GLY A 199 13.46 -6.54 7.38
CA GLY A 199 13.87 -5.30 8.03
C GLY A 199 12.99 -4.10 7.67
N ILE A 200 12.56 -3.99 6.41
CA ILE A 200 11.62 -2.97 5.94
C ILE A 200 10.26 -3.14 6.65
N LEU A 201 9.73 -4.36 6.74
CA LEU A 201 8.46 -4.64 7.42
C LEU A 201 8.56 -4.38 8.94
N LEU A 202 9.63 -4.84 9.59
CA LEU A 202 9.87 -4.60 11.02
C LEU A 202 10.00 -3.11 11.31
N ARG A 203 10.75 -2.36 10.51
CA ARG A 203 10.86 -0.91 10.63
C ARG A 203 9.53 -0.22 10.40
N GLY A 204 8.77 -0.67 9.40
CA GLY A 204 7.48 -0.08 9.03
C GLY A 204 6.38 -0.31 10.07
N TYR A 205 6.30 -1.50 10.68
CA TYR A 205 5.16 -1.89 11.52
C TYR A 205 5.47 -2.11 13.01
N ILE A 206 6.73 -2.36 13.38
CA ILE A 206 7.12 -2.79 14.73
C ILE A 206 8.05 -1.79 15.43
N SER A 207 8.64 -0.83 14.71
CA SER A 207 9.66 0.09 15.26
C SER A 207 9.19 0.95 16.44
N ASN A 208 7.88 1.18 16.60
CA ASN A 208 7.32 1.83 17.78
C ASN A 208 7.41 0.89 19.00
N LEU A 209 7.90 1.40 20.15
CA LEU A 209 8.02 0.65 21.40
C LEU A 209 6.71 -0.04 21.81
N ALA A 210 5.54 0.60 21.61
CA ALA A 210 4.26 -0.04 21.94
C ALA A 210 3.88 -1.18 20.99
N MET A 211 4.52 -1.28 19.82
CA MET A 211 4.37 -2.42 18.91
C MET A 211 5.38 -3.52 19.26
N ALA A 212 6.63 -3.16 19.54
CA ALA A 212 7.71 -4.11 19.83
C ALA A 212 7.61 -4.75 21.22
N PHE A 213 7.48 -3.96 22.30
CA PHE A 213 7.58 -4.48 23.67
C PHE A 213 6.54 -5.53 24.03
N PRO A 214 5.25 -5.39 23.65
CA PRO A 214 4.27 -6.44 23.91
C PRO A 214 4.68 -7.77 23.31
N LEU A 215 5.35 -7.80 22.16
CA LEU A 215 5.79 -9.04 21.52
C LEU A 215 6.82 -9.83 22.35
N LEU A 216 7.44 -9.25 23.37
CA LEU A 216 8.20 -10.03 24.35
C LEU A 216 7.29 -11.07 25.02
N ALA A 217 6.01 -10.77 25.21
CA ALA A 217 5.03 -11.70 25.77
C ALA A 217 4.64 -12.86 24.82
N LEU A 218 5.13 -12.86 23.58
CA LEU A 218 4.74 -13.81 22.53
C LEU A 218 4.94 -15.28 22.91
N PRO A 219 6.05 -15.73 23.52
CA PRO A 219 6.23 -17.15 23.88
C PRO A 219 5.16 -17.67 24.86
N TRP A 220 4.76 -16.85 25.83
CA TRP A 220 3.72 -17.21 26.79
C TRP A 220 2.33 -17.14 26.17
N ALA A 221 2.08 -16.10 25.37
CA ALA A 221 0.82 -15.92 24.67
C ALA A 221 0.60 -17.04 23.63
N TRP A 222 1.64 -17.48 22.94
CA TRP A 222 1.62 -18.58 21.97
C TRP A 222 1.17 -19.90 22.60
N ARG A 223 1.70 -20.22 23.78
CA ARG A 223 1.36 -21.44 24.52
C ARG A 223 -0.09 -21.45 25.02
N ARG A 224 -0.64 -20.27 25.35
CA ARG A 224 -1.96 -20.17 26.03
C ARG A 224 -3.10 -19.74 25.12
N ASP A 225 -2.84 -19.05 24.01
CA ASP A 225 -3.86 -18.51 23.12
C ASP A 225 -3.83 -19.22 21.76
N ARG A 226 -4.84 -20.06 21.52
CA ARG A 226 -5.02 -20.73 20.22
C ARG A 226 -5.24 -19.75 19.07
N TRP A 227 -5.84 -18.59 19.35
CA TRP A 227 -6.14 -17.61 18.33
C TRP A 227 -4.90 -16.83 17.92
N LEU A 228 -3.99 -16.54 18.85
CA LEU A 228 -2.69 -15.96 18.52
C LEU A 228 -1.92 -16.86 17.55
N ARG A 229 -1.96 -18.19 17.76
CA ARG A 229 -1.33 -19.15 16.83
C ARG A 229 -1.90 -19.04 15.42
N VAL A 230 -3.22 -19.00 15.28
CA VAL A 230 -3.89 -18.80 13.98
C VAL A 230 -3.43 -17.49 13.33
N VAL A 231 -3.45 -16.38 14.08
CA VAL A 231 -3.03 -15.06 13.58
C VAL A 231 -1.58 -15.06 13.11
N MET A 232 -0.67 -15.60 13.93
CA MET A 232 0.75 -15.62 13.65
C MET A 232 1.12 -16.57 12.51
N LEU A 233 0.46 -17.74 12.40
CA LEU A 233 0.66 -18.66 11.28
C LEU A 233 0.12 -18.08 9.97
N THR A 234 -1.03 -17.41 10.02
CA THR A 234 -1.59 -16.69 8.85
C THR A 234 -0.65 -15.56 8.43
N LEU A 235 -0.15 -14.78 9.37
CA LEU A 235 0.81 -13.71 9.11
C LEU A 235 2.13 -14.24 8.54
N ALA A 236 2.65 -15.35 9.08
CA ALA A 236 3.86 -15.98 8.58
C ALA A 236 3.69 -16.50 7.15
N GLY A 237 2.59 -17.19 6.86
CA GLY A 237 2.26 -17.65 5.50
C GLY A 237 2.09 -16.48 4.52
N PHE A 238 1.42 -15.41 4.96
CA PHE A 238 1.27 -14.19 4.17
C PHE A 238 2.63 -13.55 3.84
N ILE A 239 3.48 -13.32 4.86
CA ILE A 239 4.81 -12.75 4.66
C ILE A 239 5.67 -13.67 3.78
N ALA A 240 5.61 -14.98 3.96
CA ALA A 240 6.37 -15.94 3.15
C ALA A 240 6.08 -15.79 1.65
N VAL A 241 4.81 -15.61 1.26
CA VAL A 241 4.44 -15.35 -0.13
C VAL A 241 4.92 -13.98 -0.60
N LEU A 242 4.74 -12.93 0.21
CA LEU A 242 5.17 -11.57 -0.12
C LEU A 242 6.68 -11.43 -0.30
N LEU A 243 7.49 -12.25 0.37
CA LEU A 243 8.95 -12.26 0.19
C LEU A 243 9.39 -12.67 -1.22
N THR A 244 8.48 -13.25 -2.01
CA THR A 244 8.72 -13.66 -3.40
C THR A 244 8.58 -12.50 -4.39
N GLU A 245 7.97 -11.38 -3.99
CA GLU A 245 7.90 -10.16 -4.78
C GLU A 245 9.31 -9.57 -4.97
N THR A 246 9.60 -9.00 -6.13
CA THR A 246 10.91 -8.42 -6.42
C THR A 246 11.21 -7.21 -5.54
N TRP A 247 10.24 -6.31 -5.40
CA TRP A 247 10.36 -5.12 -4.55
C TRP A 247 9.53 -5.29 -3.29
N MET A 248 9.90 -4.56 -2.23
CA MET A 248 9.15 -4.54 -0.99
C MET A 248 9.19 -3.16 -0.39
N VAL A 249 8.01 -2.60 -0.19
CA VAL A 249 7.78 -1.40 0.60
C VAL A 249 6.63 -1.68 1.56
N PRO A 250 6.56 -0.98 2.70
CA PRO A 250 5.63 -1.38 3.75
C PRO A 250 4.16 -1.48 3.32
N HIS A 251 3.68 -0.59 2.45
CA HIS A 251 2.29 -0.61 1.97
C HIS A 251 1.96 -1.86 1.16
N TYR A 252 2.96 -2.63 0.73
CA TYR A 252 2.73 -3.90 0.06
C TYR A 252 2.09 -4.93 0.99
N ALA A 253 2.55 -4.97 2.24
CA ALA A 253 2.03 -5.84 3.29
C ALA A 253 0.79 -5.29 4.01
N ALA A 254 0.26 -4.12 3.59
CA ALA A 254 -0.86 -3.46 4.24
C ALA A 254 -2.11 -4.36 4.42
N PRO A 255 -2.51 -5.22 3.46
CA PRO A 255 -3.64 -6.13 3.65
C PRO A 255 -3.48 -7.05 4.88
N GLY A 256 -2.27 -7.53 5.15
CA GLY A 256 -1.95 -8.40 6.28
C GLY A 256 -1.64 -7.65 7.58
N ALA A 257 -1.36 -6.35 7.53
CA ALA A 257 -1.03 -5.52 8.70
C ALA A 257 -2.02 -5.62 9.88
N PRO A 258 -3.35 -5.76 9.68
CA PRO A 258 -4.27 -5.93 10.80
C PRO A 258 -3.97 -7.16 11.68
N LEU A 259 -3.36 -8.22 11.13
CA LEU A 259 -2.89 -9.38 11.90
C LEU A 259 -1.78 -8.99 12.89
N ILE A 260 -0.90 -8.07 12.50
CA ILE A 260 0.16 -7.54 13.38
C ILE A 260 -0.49 -6.81 14.57
N PHE A 261 -1.44 -5.91 14.31
CA PHE A 261 -2.14 -5.19 15.39
C PHE A 261 -2.90 -6.14 16.31
N ILE A 262 -3.54 -7.19 15.78
CA ILE A 262 -4.18 -8.22 16.61
C ILE A 262 -3.14 -8.92 17.50
N ALA A 263 -2.03 -9.38 16.93
CA ALA A 263 -0.99 -10.08 17.68
C ALA A 263 -0.44 -9.20 18.81
N VAL A 264 -0.14 -7.93 18.52
CA VAL A 264 0.32 -6.95 19.52
C VAL A 264 -0.71 -6.75 20.64
N VAL A 265 -1.99 -6.58 20.31
CA VAL A 265 -3.07 -6.41 21.31
C VAL A 265 -3.24 -7.66 22.17
N LEU A 266 -3.12 -8.86 21.59
CA LEU A 266 -3.17 -10.11 22.35
C LEU A 266 -1.99 -10.22 23.30
N CYS A 267 -0.77 -9.93 22.84
CA CYS A 267 0.42 -9.93 23.67
C CYS A 267 0.37 -8.85 24.77
N PHE A 268 -0.22 -7.68 24.50
CA PHE A 268 -0.48 -6.64 25.51
C PHE A 268 -1.31 -7.16 26.69
N ARG A 269 -2.26 -8.08 26.44
CA ARG A 269 -3.09 -8.65 27.52
C ARG A 269 -2.24 -9.47 28.49
N TYR A 270 -1.28 -10.23 27.98
CA TYR A 270 -0.36 -11.02 28.78
C TYR A 270 0.66 -10.13 29.49
N LEU A 271 1.22 -9.14 28.78
CA LEU A 271 2.15 -8.18 29.36
C LEU A 271 1.51 -7.41 30.54
N ARG A 272 0.26 -6.95 30.37
CA ARG A 272 -0.44 -6.13 31.36
C ARG A 272 -0.66 -6.83 32.71
N VAL A 273 -0.84 -8.15 32.70
CA VAL A 273 -1.10 -8.94 33.92
C VAL A 273 0.17 -9.46 34.58
N TRP A 274 1.32 -9.27 33.95
CA TRP A 274 2.60 -9.67 34.51
C TRP A 274 2.92 -8.91 35.80
N LYS A 275 3.35 -9.66 36.81
CA LYS A 275 3.80 -9.14 38.10
C LYS A 275 5.28 -9.43 38.29
N TYR A 276 6.04 -8.43 38.72
CA TYR A 276 7.44 -8.59 39.13
C TYR A 276 7.54 -8.28 40.62
N ARG A 277 8.11 -9.22 41.40
CA ARG A 277 8.21 -9.13 42.88
C ARG A 277 6.88 -8.73 43.55
N GLY A 278 5.77 -9.33 43.12
CA GLY A 278 4.42 -9.06 43.63
C GLY A 278 3.76 -7.77 43.11
N GLN A 279 4.52 -6.85 42.50
CA GLN A 279 4.01 -5.58 42.00
C GLN A 279 3.41 -5.69 40.60
N ARG A 280 2.44 -4.83 40.27
CA ARG A 280 1.75 -4.78 38.97
C ARG A 280 2.59 -4.09 37.88
N THR A 281 3.86 -4.46 37.74
CA THR A 281 4.83 -3.84 36.81
C THR A 281 4.34 -3.86 35.36
N GLY A 282 3.72 -4.95 34.92
CA GLY A 282 3.18 -5.06 33.56
C GLY A 282 2.10 -4.02 33.23
N LEU A 283 1.29 -3.61 34.22
CA LEU A 283 0.26 -2.58 34.04
C LEU A 283 0.88 -1.20 33.79
N TRP A 284 1.88 -0.83 34.59
CA TRP A 284 2.57 0.46 34.46
C TRP A 284 3.38 0.52 33.18
N LEU A 285 4.06 -0.57 32.82
CA LEU A 285 4.74 -0.69 31.54
C LEU A 285 3.78 -0.51 30.36
N ALA A 286 2.63 -1.19 30.39
CA ALA A 286 1.63 -1.05 29.32
C ALA A 286 1.13 0.39 29.18
N ARG A 287 0.89 1.10 30.30
CA ARG A 287 0.51 2.53 30.30
C ARG A 287 1.61 3.41 29.73
N ALA A 288 2.85 3.20 30.15
CA ALA A 288 4.00 3.96 29.67
C ALA A 288 4.18 3.78 28.15
N LEU A 289 4.08 2.55 27.63
CA LEU A 289 4.18 2.28 26.19
C LEU A 289 3.12 3.04 25.36
N VAL A 290 1.88 3.09 25.85
CA VAL A 290 0.80 3.85 25.20
C VAL A 290 1.09 5.34 25.23
N LEU A 291 1.51 5.88 26.39
CA LEU A 291 1.89 7.28 26.50
C LEU A 291 3.03 7.64 25.56
N PHE A 292 4.09 6.81 25.49
CA PHE A 292 5.20 7.01 24.55
C PHE A 292 4.74 6.98 23.09
N SER A 293 3.74 6.17 22.75
CA SER A 293 3.18 6.18 21.39
C SER A 293 2.43 7.48 21.08
N ILE A 294 1.66 8.00 22.03
CA ILE A 294 0.96 9.28 21.89
C ILE A 294 1.97 10.41 21.75
N LEU A 295 2.98 10.47 22.63
CA LEU A 295 4.05 11.48 22.55
C LEU A 295 4.84 11.37 21.25
N GLY A 296 5.12 10.13 20.79
CA GLY A 296 5.76 9.87 19.51
C GLY A 296 4.95 10.38 18.32
N ALA A 297 3.63 10.18 18.33
CA ALA A 297 2.73 10.68 17.29
C ALA A 297 2.63 12.21 17.31
N VAL A 298 2.57 12.83 18.50
CA VAL A 298 2.59 14.29 18.66
C VAL A 298 3.90 14.87 18.12
N ASN A 299 5.05 14.28 18.47
CA ASN A 299 6.36 14.68 17.94
C ASN A 299 6.45 14.49 16.42
N LEU A 300 5.88 13.40 15.88
CA LEU A 300 5.78 13.24 14.42
C LEU A 300 4.94 14.36 13.79
N GLY A 301 3.80 14.71 14.39
CA GLY A 301 2.97 15.83 13.95
C GLY A 301 3.73 17.16 13.94
N PHE A 302 4.47 17.47 15.00
CA PHE A 302 5.32 18.67 15.06
C PHE A 302 6.42 18.66 13.99
N ARG A 303 7.07 17.51 13.76
CA ARG A 303 8.08 17.38 12.70
C ARG A 303 7.47 17.60 11.32
N LEU A 304 6.33 16.97 11.03
CA LEU A 304 5.65 17.15 9.74
C LEU A 304 5.18 18.60 9.55
N ALA A 305 4.68 19.27 10.59
CA ALA A 305 4.31 20.69 10.51
C ALA A 305 5.52 21.61 10.30
N ARG A 306 6.68 21.27 10.84
CA ARG A 306 7.94 22.01 10.62
C ARG A 306 8.55 21.71 9.24
N ASP A 307 8.49 20.45 8.83
CA ASP A 307 8.98 19.92 7.55
C ASP A 307 8.02 20.18 6.39
N GLN A 308 6.82 20.73 6.61
CA GLN A 308 6.00 21.34 5.53
C GLN A 308 6.73 22.50 4.82
N ARG A 309 7.87 22.95 5.35
CA ARG A 309 8.82 23.84 4.64
C ARG A 309 9.88 23.09 3.81
N SER A 310 9.86 21.75 3.81
CA SER A 310 10.90 20.83 3.33
C SER A 310 10.34 19.64 2.50
N THR A 311 9.01 19.42 2.50
CA THR A 311 8.36 18.42 1.66
C THR A 311 8.60 18.71 0.19
N SER A 312 9.27 17.77 -0.52
CA SER A 312 9.44 17.72 -1.98
C SER A 312 9.35 19.09 -2.64
N VAL A 313 10.42 19.87 -2.53
CA VAL A 313 10.52 21.23 -3.08
C VAL A 313 9.94 21.30 -4.50
N TRP A 314 10.16 20.25 -5.30
CA TRP A 314 9.62 20.11 -6.65
C TRP A 314 8.08 20.02 -6.72
N ALA A 315 7.40 19.22 -5.87
CA ALA A 315 5.95 19.01 -5.98
C ALA A 315 5.18 20.27 -5.58
N GLU A 316 5.65 20.97 -4.55
CA GLU A 316 5.10 22.28 -4.17
C GLU A 316 5.34 23.32 -5.26
N GLN A 317 6.54 23.37 -5.84
CA GLN A 317 6.83 24.27 -6.96
C GLN A 317 5.94 23.98 -8.18
N ARG A 318 5.73 22.71 -8.52
CA ARG A 318 4.81 22.27 -9.57
C ARG A 318 3.37 22.69 -9.30
N ALA A 319 2.90 22.52 -8.06
CA ALA A 319 1.57 22.94 -7.65
C ALA A 319 1.41 24.47 -7.72
N ARG A 320 2.43 25.24 -7.31
CA ARG A 320 2.42 26.71 -7.39
C ARG A 320 2.41 27.21 -8.85
N ILE A 321 3.20 26.59 -9.73
CA ILE A 321 3.18 26.93 -11.17
C ILE A 321 1.81 26.58 -11.75
N GLN A 322 1.27 25.39 -11.46
CA GLN A 322 -0.08 25.00 -11.86
C GLN A 322 -1.12 26.05 -11.45
N SER A 323 -1.18 26.40 -10.16
CA SER A 323 -2.20 27.33 -9.66
C SER A 323 -2.06 28.73 -10.23
N THR A 324 -0.82 29.17 -10.47
CA THR A 324 -0.54 30.50 -11.06
C THR A 324 -1.04 30.57 -12.49
N LEU A 325 -0.77 29.55 -13.30
CA LEU A 325 -1.19 29.51 -14.71
C LEU A 325 -2.68 29.19 -14.86
N GLU A 326 -3.27 28.41 -13.96
CA GLU A 326 -4.72 28.18 -13.95
C GLU A 326 -5.52 29.45 -13.64
N ALA A 327 -4.94 30.39 -12.90
CA ALA A 327 -5.55 31.69 -12.61
C ALA A 327 -5.48 32.67 -13.79
N ASP A 328 -4.57 32.47 -14.76
CA ASP A 328 -4.58 33.21 -16.02
C ASP A 328 -5.80 32.77 -16.86
N SER A 329 -6.41 33.71 -17.56
CA SER A 329 -7.49 33.43 -18.51
C SER A 329 -7.02 32.64 -19.74
N ALA A 330 -5.72 32.66 -20.04
CA ALA A 330 -5.13 31.96 -21.17
C ALA A 330 -5.04 30.45 -20.98
N LEU A 331 -4.83 29.74 -22.09
CA LEU A 331 -4.47 28.32 -22.09
C LEU A 331 -2.94 28.19 -22.15
N HIS A 332 -2.39 27.19 -21.46
CA HIS A 332 -0.95 27.01 -21.33
C HIS A 332 -0.52 25.60 -21.74
N LEU A 333 0.60 25.51 -22.46
CA LEU A 333 1.35 24.28 -22.70
C LEU A 333 2.76 24.46 -22.14
N ILE A 334 3.18 23.55 -21.26
CA ILE A 334 4.50 23.55 -20.63
C ILE A 334 5.28 22.35 -21.15
N ILE A 335 6.36 22.62 -21.87
CA ILE A 335 7.37 21.65 -22.27
C ILE A 335 8.39 21.53 -21.13
N VAL A 336 8.52 20.35 -20.56
CA VAL A 336 9.35 20.06 -19.40
C VAL A 336 10.65 19.39 -19.84
N ARG A 337 11.75 20.12 -19.66
CA ARG A 337 13.10 19.64 -19.93
C ARG A 337 13.75 19.17 -18.62
N TYR A 338 14.15 17.91 -18.63
CA TYR A 338 14.91 17.28 -17.56
C TYR A 338 16.41 17.30 -17.86
N GLY A 339 17.21 17.42 -16.81
CA GLY A 339 18.66 17.28 -16.87
C GLY A 339 19.11 15.81 -17.01
N PRO A 340 20.40 15.58 -17.32
CA PRO A 340 20.94 14.24 -17.50
C PRO A 340 20.89 13.39 -16.22
N GLU A 341 20.87 14.00 -15.03
CA GLU A 341 20.82 13.29 -13.74
C GLU A 341 19.44 13.35 -13.08
N HIS A 342 18.38 13.55 -13.87
CA HIS A 342 17.01 13.65 -13.36
C HIS A 342 16.58 12.42 -12.57
N ILE A 343 16.01 12.66 -11.38
CA ILE A 343 15.45 11.61 -10.53
C ILE A 343 14.02 11.34 -10.99
N THR A 344 13.79 10.18 -11.61
CA THR A 344 12.49 9.77 -12.20
C THR A 344 11.31 9.75 -11.23
N HIS A 345 11.56 9.73 -9.92
CA HIS A 345 10.53 9.86 -8.89
C HIS A 345 10.03 11.31 -8.69
N GLN A 346 10.70 12.31 -9.29
CA GLN A 346 10.35 13.73 -9.21
C GLN A 346 9.73 14.23 -10.51
N GLU A 347 8.71 13.53 -10.99
CA GLU A 347 8.08 13.79 -12.28
C GLU A 347 7.15 15.02 -12.23
N TRP A 348 7.29 15.94 -13.19
CA TRP A 348 6.43 17.12 -13.30
C TRP A 348 5.22 16.92 -14.21
N VAL A 349 5.31 15.97 -15.16
CA VAL A 349 4.28 15.75 -16.18
C VAL A 349 3.14 14.91 -15.63
N PHE A 350 2.16 15.61 -15.06
CA PHE A 350 0.86 15.07 -14.66
C PHE A 350 -0.25 15.94 -15.26
N ASN A 351 -1.12 15.33 -16.07
CA ASN A 351 -2.24 15.99 -16.72
C ASN A 351 -3.58 15.46 -16.19
N SER A 352 -4.66 16.20 -16.46
CA SER A 352 -6.01 15.71 -16.24
C SER A 352 -6.36 14.59 -17.24
N ALA A 353 -7.48 13.90 -17.00
CA ALA A 353 -7.96 12.83 -17.89
C ALA A 353 -8.35 13.32 -19.30
N ASP A 354 -8.62 14.62 -19.47
CA ASP A 354 -8.91 15.26 -20.75
C ASP A 354 -7.92 16.44 -20.96
N PRO A 355 -6.72 16.16 -21.50
CA PRO A 355 -5.72 17.19 -21.74
C PRO A 355 -6.22 18.31 -22.64
N ASP A 356 -7.04 18.00 -23.64
CA ASP A 356 -7.51 18.98 -24.64
C ASP A 356 -8.34 20.09 -23.99
N ARG A 357 -9.15 19.74 -22.98
CA ARG A 357 -9.96 20.69 -22.20
C ARG A 357 -9.25 21.27 -20.98
N SER A 358 -8.00 20.87 -20.73
CA SER A 358 -7.24 21.34 -19.56
C SER A 358 -6.72 22.76 -19.78
N ARG A 359 -6.73 23.61 -18.73
CA ARG A 359 -6.14 24.96 -18.79
C ARG A 359 -4.63 24.94 -18.94
N VAL A 360 -3.97 24.02 -18.23
CA VAL A 360 -2.53 23.81 -18.25
C VAL A 360 -2.25 22.38 -18.67
N ILE A 361 -1.43 22.21 -19.70
CA ILE A 361 -0.91 20.91 -20.15
C ILE A 361 0.58 20.86 -19.89
N TRP A 362 1.06 19.74 -19.36
CA TRP A 362 2.46 19.42 -19.18
C TRP A 362 2.86 18.35 -20.19
N ALA A 363 4.00 18.53 -20.85
CA ALA A 363 4.54 17.55 -21.78
C ALA A 363 6.05 17.43 -21.56
N ARG A 364 6.60 16.23 -21.67
CA ARG A 364 8.06 16.06 -21.63
C ARG A 364 8.67 16.57 -22.93
N ASP A 365 9.80 17.25 -22.82
CA ASP A 365 10.60 17.68 -23.95
C ASP A 365 11.06 16.48 -24.81
N MET A 366 10.85 16.59 -26.12
CA MET A 366 11.32 15.64 -27.13
C MET A 366 12.26 16.35 -28.13
N ASP A 367 12.46 15.77 -29.31
CA ASP A 367 13.14 16.49 -30.40
C ASP A 367 12.29 17.66 -30.92
N GLN A 368 12.93 18.56 -31.67
CA GLN A 368 12.29 19.75 -32.22
C GLN A 368 11.06 19.42 -33.08
N THR A 369 11.08 18.32 -33.83
CA THR A 369 9.98 17.94 -34.72
C THR A 369 8.76 17.51 -33.90
N ALA A 370 8.96 16.65 -32.91
CA ALA A 370 7.91 16.17 -32.02
C ALA A 370 7.32 17.31 -31.17
N ASN A 371 8.17 18.20 -30.66
CA ASN A 371 7.71 19.38 -29.92
C ASN A 371 6.88 20.31 -30.83
N GLN A 372 7.33 20.56 -32.07
CA GLN A 372 6.59 21.39 -33.00
C GLN A 372 5.24 20.77 -33.39
N GLN A 373 5.16 19.45 -33.54
CA GLN A 373 3.89 18.75 -33.77
C GLN A 373 2.89 19.01 -32.63
N LEU A 374 3.35 18.95 -31.37
CA LEU A 374 2.50 19.20 -30.21
C LEU A 374 2.07 20.68 -30.13
N ILE A 375 2.98 21.60 -30.41
CA ILE A 375 2.68 23.04 -30.47
C ILE A 375 1.63 23.33 -31.55
N ASN A 376 1.78 22.73 -32.74
CA ASN A 376 0.82 22.87 -33.84
C ASN A 376 -0.55 22.26 -33.51
N TYR A 377 -0.59 21.19 -32.71
CA TYR A 377 -1.84 20.59 -32.22
C TYR A 377 -2.57 21.50 -31.23
N PHE A 378 -1.85 22.33 -30.49
CA PHE A 378 -2.39 23.29 -29.51
C PHE A 378 -2.08 24.76 -29.85
N PRO A 379 -2.60 25.29 -30.97
CA PRO A 379 -2.21 26.60 -31.50
C PRO A 379 -2.61 27.78 -30.59
N ASP A 380 -3.68 27.63 -29.80
CA ASP A 380 -4.24 28.70 -28.96
C ASP A 380 -3.61 28.78 -27.56
N ARG A 381 -2.52 28.05 -27.31
CA ARG A 381 -1.87 27.98 -26.00
C ARG A 381 -0.61 28.84 -25.94
N LYS A 382 -0.40 29.54 -24.83
CA LYS A 382 0.90 30.12 -24.47
C LYS A 382 1.87 28.98 -24.17
N ILE A 383 2.99 28.93 -24.88
CA ILE A 383 3.97 27.85 -24.77
C ILE A 383 5.11 28.25 -23.83
N TRP A 384 5.46 27.35 -22.91
CA TRP A 384 6.49 27.55 -21.90
C TRP A 384 7.52 26.42 -21.95
N LEU A 385 8.77 26.75 -21.65
CA LEU A 385 9.82 25.79 -21.34
C LEU A 385 10.08 25.81 -19.83
N LEU A 386 9.97 24.65 -19.18
CA LEU A 386 10.37 24.44 -17.80
C LEU A 386 11.67 23.64 -17.76
N GLU A 387 12.72 24.22 -17.19
CA GLU A 387 13.95 23.51 -16.83
C GLU A 387 13.81 23.00 -15.39
N ALA A 388 13.30 21.76 -15.26
CA ALA A 388 12.76 21.23 -14.00
C ALA A 388 13.82 20.95 -12.92
N ASP A 389 15.05 20.62 -13.32
CA ASP A 389 16.12 20.24 -12.40
C ASP A 389 17.05 21.41 -12.02
N GLN A 390 16.75 22.64 -12.45
CA GLN A 390 17.44 23.82 -11.95
C GLN A 390 16.97 24.17 -10.53
N VAL A 391 17.81 24.86 -9.75
CA VAL A 391 17.49 25.28 -8.38
C VAL A 391 17.60 26.81 -8.28
N PRO A 392 16.47 27.55 -8.27
CA PRO A 392 15.10 27.07 -8.43
C PRO A 392 14.77 26.64 -9.88
N PRO A 393 13.70 25.86 -10.13
CA PRO A 393 13.26 25.53 -11.48
C PRO A 393 12.95 26.79 -12.29
N SER A 394 13.32 26.79 -13.57
CA SER A 394 13.21 27.96 -14.44
C SER A 394 12.09 27.77 -15.46
N LEU A 395 11.04 28.60 -15.36
CA LEU A 395 9.92 28.65 -16.31
C LEU A 395 10.07 29.89 -17.19
N LYS A 396 10.20 29.69 -18.50
CA LYS A 396 10.40 30.77 -19.49
C LYS A 396 9.53 30.56 -20.74
N PRO A 397 9.23 31.60 -21.52
CA PRO A 397 8.57 31.43 -22.81
C PRO A 397 9.37 30.47 -23.71
N PHE A 398 8.66 29.61 -24.43
CA PHE A 398 9.27 28.72 -25.42
C PHE A 398 9.51 29.54 -26.70
N HIS A 399 10.76 29.67 -27.12
CA HIS A 399 11.18 30.40 -28.31
C HIS A 399 11.60 29.47 -29.44
#